data_AF-A0A3D2NJX1-F1
#
_entry.id   AF-A0A3D2NJX1-F1
#
_cell.length_a   1.000
_cell.length_b   1.000
_cell.length_c   1.000
_cell.angle_alpha   90.00
_cell.angle_beta   90.00
_cell.angle_gamma   90.00
#
_symmetry.space_group_name_H-M   'P 1'
#
loop_
_entity.id
_entity.type
_entity.pdbx_description
1 polymer ?
#
loop_
_entity_poly.entity_id
_entity_poly.type
_entity_poly.pdbx_seq_one_letter_code
_entity_poly.pdbx_strand_id
1 'polypeptide(L)'
;DTNLFPGGFNNLNPDFLPLCVHAMQGAVEKICPEARGVLLIPENHTRNLFYLQNVEQIVTILKQAGMRVRVGSLLPEITAVTEIALPNGGTVRLEPLVRRGNRLGLEDFDPCVVLLNNDLSGGVPEILKNLEQAIFPPLSAGWYTRRKSQHFAAYDRVANEFAQLLDIDPWLINPYFATCSQINFQERVGEECLAAQVDGILQKMRLKYAEYGVQHDPFVIVKADAGTYGMGIMTVKDASEITGLNRRQRNKMAVVKEGLQVHDVLVQEGVYTFENINQAVAEPVVYMVDHFVVGGFYRVHTGRGVDENLNAPGMHFVPLAFESCCTLPNPECAPDDTPNRFYAYGVVARLALLAASLELEGIAA
;
A
#
# COMPACT_ATOMS: atom_id res chain seq x y z
N ASP A 1 -4.02 4.61 -1.86
CA ASP A 1 -3.66 3.17 -1.78
C ASP A 1 -3.13 2.93 -0.38
N THR A 2 -3.41 1.78 0.23
CA THR A 2 -2.92 1.43 1.56
C THR A 2 -2.23 0.07 1.47
N ASN A 3 -0.90 0.07 1.66
CA ASN A 3 -0.09 -1.13 1.59
C ASN A 3 0.49 -1.49 2.96
N LEU A 4 0.09 -2.65 3.49
CA LEU A 4 0.57 -3.18 4.77
C LEU A 4 1.91 -3.94 4.64
N PHE A 5 2.42 -4.10 3.42
CA PHE A 5 3.71 -4.72 3.10
C PHE A 5 4.59 -3.72 2.32
N PRO A 6 4.95 -2.57 2.92
CA PRO A 6 5.66 -1.51 2.22
C PRO A 6 7.05 -1.97 1.75
N GLY A 7 7.36 -1.74 0.48
CA GLY A 7 8.56 -2.25 -0.19
C GLY A 7 9.59 -1.18 -0.56
N GLY A 8 9.60 -0.03 0.13
CA GLY A 8 10.44 1.13 -0.21
C GLY A 8 11.07 1.83 0.99
N PHE A 9 11.39 1.12 2.08
CA PHE A 9 12.07 1.72 3.24
C PHE A 9 13.42 2.35 2.86
N ASN A 10 14.10 1.84 1.84
CA ASN A 10 15.36 2.38 1.31
C ASN A 10 15.23 3.78 0.69
N ASN A 11 14.00 4.25 0.42
CA ASN A 11 13.75 5.58 -0.15
C ASN A 11 13.48 6.64 0.92
N LEU A 12 13.40 6.26 2.20
CA LEU A 12 13.21 7.20 3.30
C LEU A 12 14.45 8.07 3.49
N ASN A 13 14.26 9.31 3.94
CA ASN A 13 15.37 10.19 4.29
C ASN A 13 16.18 9.54 5.46
N PRO A 14 17.49 9.30 5.29
CA PRO A 14 18.34 8.74 6.35
C PRO A 14 18.32 9.52 7.67
N ASP A 15 18.06 10.82 7.63
CA ASP A 15 17.99 11.68 8.82
C ASP A 15 16.83 11.28 9.76
N PHE A 16 15.81 10.59 9.26
CA PHE A 16 14.70 10.05 10.06
C PHE A 16 14.88 8.61 10.50
N LEU A 17 16.05 8.01 10.29
CA LEU A 17 16.33 6.68 10.81
C LEU A 17 16.10 6.59 12.34
N PRO A 18 16.53 7.56 13.17
CA PRO A 18 16.23 7.52 14.61
C PRO A 18 14.73 7.48 14.92
N LEU A 19 13.91 8.21 14.15
CA LEU A 19 12.45 8.20 14.29
C LEU A 19 11.86 6.83 13.92
N CYS A 20 12.33 6.23 12.82
CA CYS A 20 11.94 4.87 12.42
C CYS A 20 12.26 3.85 13.51
N VAL A 21 13.46 3.95 14.11
CA VAL A 21 13.91 3.06 15.18
C VAL A 21 13.05 3.22 16.43
N HIS A 22 12.77 4.46 16.86
CA HIS A 22 11.91 4.70 18.03
C HIS A 22 10.48 4.20 17.82
N ALA A 23 9.88 4.45 16.65
CA ALA A 23 8.56 3.91 16.33
C ALA A 23 8.56 2.37 16.32
N MET A 24 9.64 1.76 15.82
CA MET A 24 9.79 0.30 15.82
C MET A 24 9.97 -0.27 17.23
N GLN A 25 10.69 0.41 18.12
CA GLN A 25 10.80 0.01 19.53
C GLN A 25 9.42 -0.08 20.18
N GLY A 26 8.57 0.95 19.99
CA GLY A 26 7.20 0.94 20.48
C GLY A 26 6.34 -0.18 19.91
N ALA A 27 6.57 -0.58 18.65
CA ALA A 27 5.90 -1.73 18.04
C ALA A 27 6.40 -3.06 18.62
N VAL A 28 7.72 -3.21 18.76
CA VAL A 28 8.37 -4.42 19.26
C VAL A 28 7.99 -4.70 20.73
N GLU A 29 7.92 -3.69 21.58
CA GLU A 29 7.50 -3.84 22.98
C GLU A 29 6.11 -4.48 23.12
N LYS A 30 5.20 -4.18 22.19
CA LYS A 30 3.84 -4.75 22.16
C LYS A 30 3.82 -6.19 21.65
N ILE A 31 4.69 -6.50 20.69
CA ILE A 31 4.60 -7.71 19.86
C ILE A 31 5.54 -8.82 20.35
N CYS A 32 6.74 -8.45 20.80
CA CYS A 32 7.75 -9.38 21.28
C CYS A 32 8.46 -8.82 22.53
N PRO A 33 7.80 -8.84 23.70
CA PRO A 33 8.37 -8.32 24.94
C PRO A 33 9.67 -9.02 25.36
N GLU A 34 9.84 -10.30 24.98
CA GLU A 34 11.02 -11.10 25.32
C GLU A 34 12.18 -10.95 24.32
N ALA A 35 12.02 -10.13 23.27
CA ALA A 35 13.05 -9.83 22.26
C ALA A 35 13.80 -11.05 21.66
N ARG A 36 13.18 -12.25 21.61
CA ARG A 36 13.84 -13.48 21.11
C ARG A 36 14.33 -13.37 19.66
N GLY A 37 13.65 -12.55 18.86
CA GLY A 37 14.06 -12.16 17.52
C GLY A 37 12.92 -12.14 16.51
N VAL A 38 13.15 -11.47 15.38
CA VAL A 38 12.22 -11.36 14.25
C VAL A 38 12.71 -12.21 13.09
N LEU A 39 11.83 -13.04 12.53
CA LEU A 39 12.03 -13.66 11.23
C LEU A 39 11.32 -12.82 10.17
N LEU A 40 12.11 -12.14 9.34
CA LEU A 40 11.62 -11.36 8.21
C LEU A 40 11.46 -12.29 7.00
N ILE A 41 10.27 -12.30 6.40
CA ILE A 41 9.99 -13.04 5.17
C ILE A 41 9.73 -12.03 4.04
N PRO A 42 10.66 -11.89 3.07
CA PRO A 42 10.52 -10.95 1.97
C PRO A 42 9.68 -11.54 0.81
N GLU A 43 9.33 -10.70 -0.16
CA GLU A 43 8.87 -11.11 -1.48
C GLU A 43 9.86 -12.08 -2.14
N ASN A 44 9.34 -12.88 -3.06
CA ASN A 44 10.12 -13.86 -3.83
C ASN A 44 11.01 -13.23 -4.93
N HIS A 45 11.33 -11.93 -4.82
CA HIS A 45 12.08 -11.15 -5.80
C HIS A 45 13.57 -11.10 -5.46
N THR A 46 14.37 -12.02 -6.01
CA THR A 46 15.84 -12.01 -5.84
C THR A 46 16.58 -11.15 -6.85
N ARG A 47 15.93 -10.77 -7.96
CA ARG A 47 16.55 -9.97 -9.04
C ARG A 47 16.32 -8.47 -8.92
N ASN A 48 15.34 -8.06 -8.12
CA ASN A 48 15.06 -6.64 -7.90
C ASN A 48 15.96 -6.14 -6.76
N LEU A 49 17.14 -5.62 -7.11
CA LEU A 49 18.12 -5.17 -6.12
C LEU A 49 17.61 -3.97 -5.28
N PHE A 50 16.74 -3.12 -5.82
CA PHE A 50 16.12 -2.04 -5.05
C PHE A 50 15.20 -2.59 -3.96
N TYR A 51 14.45 -3.65 -4.26
CA TYR A 51 13.63 -4.32 -3.25
C TYR A 51 14.50 -4.97 -2.17
N LEU A 52 15.65 -5.55 -2.52
CA LEU A 52 16.58 -6.10 -1.53
C LEU A 52 17.25 -5.01 -0.68
N GLN A 53 17.50 -3.81 -1.22
CA GLN A 53 17.88 -2.64 -0.40
C GLN A 53 16.78 -2.25 0.59
N ASN A 54 15.51 -2.35 0.20
CA ASN A 54 14.40 -2.20 1.16
C ASN A 54 14.46 -3.25 2.27
N VAL A 55 14.70 -4.53 1.94
CA VAL A 55 14.85 -5.61 2.93
C VAL A 55 16.00 -5.32 3.88
N GLU A 56 17.16 -4.90 3.36
CA GLU A 56 18.31 -4.48 4.17
C GLU A 56 17.95 -3.33 5.13
N GLN A 57 17.20 -2.34 4.66
CA GLN A 57 16.80 -1.21 5.48
C GLN A 57 15.84 -1.62 6.61
N ILE A 58 14.88 -2.51 6.33
CA ILE A 58 13.99 -3.08 7.36
C ILE A 58 14.82 -3.83 8.43
N VAL A 59 15.76 -4.67 7.99
CA VAL A 59 16.65 -5.40 8.90
C VAL A 59 17.48 -4.43 9.76
N THR A 60 17.98 -3.35 9.17
CA THR A 60 18.75 -2.32 9.87
C THR A 60 17.92 -1.64 10.96
N ILE A 61 16.69 -1.19 10.63
CA ILE A 61 15.77 -0.55 11.58
C ILE A 61 15.45 -1.50 12.74
N LEU A 62 15.09 -2.76 12.44
CA LEU A 62 14.76 -3.75 13.47
C LEU A 62 15.96 -4.09 14.37
N LYS A 63 17.16 -4.22 13.82
CA LYS A 63 18.38 -4.46 14.61
C LYS A 63 18.70 -3.28 15.52
N GLN A 64 18.58 -2.05 15.02
CA GLN A 64 18.78 -0.85 15.83
C GLN A 64 17.70 -0.67 16.90
N ALA A 65 16.49 -1.20 16.67
CA ALA A 65 15.43 -1.29 17.67
C ALA A 65 15.71 -2.37 18.75
N GLY A 66 16.85 -3.07 18.70
CA GLY A 66 17.27 -4.05 19.70
C GLY A 66 16.92 -5.50 19.38
N MET A 67 16.40 -5.78 18.18
CA MET A 67 15.99 -7.14 17.81
C MET A 67 17.11 -7.94 17.15
N ARG A 68 17.16 -9.25 17.45
CA ARG A 68 17.84 -10.22 16.59
C ARG A 68 16.98 -10.45 15.36
N VAL A 69 17.53 -10.21 14.16
CA VAL A 69 16.75 -10.29 12.90
C VAL A 69 17.47 -11.20 11.92
N ARG A 70 16.72 -12.13 11.32
CA ARG A 70 17.20 -12.95 10.20
C ARG A 70 16.12 -13.05 9.12
N VAL A 71 16.57 -13.31 7.89
CA VAL A 71 15.70 -13.27 6.71
C VAL A 71 15.48 -14.69 6.19
N GLY A 72 14.24 -15.17 6.26
CA GLY A 72 13.84 -16.48 5.76
C GLY A 72 13.20 -16.38 4.38
N SER A 73 13.62 -17.22 3.45
CA SER A 73 13.07 -17.22 2.08
C SER A 73 11.97 -18.26 1.91
N LEU A 74 10.89 -17.89 1.20
CA LEU A 74 9.86 -18.82 0.72
C LEU A 74 10.23 -19.49 -0.61
N LEU A 75 11.37 -19.12 -1.22
CA LEU A 75 11.83 -19.66 -2.48
C LEU A 75 12.35 -21.10 -2.31
N PRO A 76 11.77 -22.10 -2.99
CA PRO A 76 12.20 -23.50 -2.87
C PRO A 76 13.66 -23.74 -3.28
N GLU A 77 14.20 -22.91 -4.18
CA GLU A 77 15.59 -22.99 -4.64
C GLU A 77 16.61 -22.56 -3.58
N ILE A 78 16.21 -21.79 -2.56
CA ILE A 78 17.07 -21.37 -1.46
C ILE A 78 17.14 -22.52 -0.45
N THR A 79 18.06 -23.45 -0.69
CA THR A 79 18.27 -24.66 0.14
C THR A 79 19.44 -24.52 1.11
N ALA A 80 20.22 -23.46 0.99
CA ALA A 80 21.32 -23.10 1.88
C ALA A 80 21.40 -21.57 2.01
N VAL A 81 22.20 -21.09 2.98
CA VAL A 81 22.47 -19.67 3.17
C VAL A 81 22.96 -19.06 1.85
N THR A 82 22.24 -18.07 1.36
CA THR A 82 22.51 -17.40 0.09
C THR A 82 22.72 -15.91 0.34
N GLU A 83 23.92 -15.42 0.02
CA GLU A 83 24.26 -14.00 0.14
C GLU A 83 24.10 -13.31 -1.21
N ILE A 84 23.42 -12.16 -1.20
CA ILE A 84 23.21 -11.32 -2.37
C ILE A 84 23.84 -9.95 -2.09
N ALA A 85 24.90 -9.64 -2.83
CA ALA A 85 25.55 -8.33 -2.77
C ALA A 85 24.64 -7.26 -3.40
N LEU A 86 24.58 -6.10 -2.74
CA LEU A 86 23.75 -4.97 -3.15
C LEU A 86 24.57 -3.86 -3.79
N PRO A 87 23.96 -3.03 -4.66
CA PRO A 87 24.67 -1.92 -5.33
C PRO A 87 25.24 -0.85 -4.38
N ASN A 88 24.70 -0.74 -3.16
CA ASN A 88 25.18 0.19 -2.12
C ASN A 88 26.36 -0.39 -1.30
N GLY A 89 26.89 -1.55 -1.67
CA GLY A 89 27.97 -2.24 -0.94
C GLY A 89 27.49 -3.10 0.22
N GLY A 90 26.19 -3.13 0.49
CA GLY A 90 25.54 -3.99 1.46
C GLY A 90 25.35 -5.44 1.00
N THR A 91 24.83 -6.28 1.88
CA THR A 91 24.54 -7.69 1.58
C THR A 91 23.26 -8.14 2.27
N VAL A 92 22.36 -8.79 1.52
CA VAL A 92 21.22 -9.50 2.09
C VAL A 92 21.54 -10.99 2.16
N ARG A 93 21.38 -11.57 3.35
CA ARG A 93 21.54 -13.00 3.60
C ARG A 93 20.17 -13.66 3.68
N LEU A 94 19.83 -14.46 2.68
CA LEU A 94 18.59 -15.25 2.61
C LEU A 94 18.84 -16.68 3.08
N GLU A 95 17.91 -17.22 3.84
CA GLU A 95 18.11 -18.50 4.52
C GLU A 95 16.88 -19.41 4.37
N PRO A 96 17.07 -20.73 4.24
CA PRO A 96 15.95 -21.67 4.13
C PRO A 96 15.11 -21.66 5.41
N LEU A 97 13.80 -21.54 5.24
CA LEU A 97 12.85 -21.64 6.33
C LEU A 97 12.81 -23.08 6.88
N VAL A 98 12.79 -23.21 8.21
CA VAL A 98 12.67 -24.48 8.91
C VAL A 98 11.45 -24.44 9.81
N ARG A 99 10.50 -25.34 9.56
CA ARG A 99 9.33 -25.53 10.43
C ARG A 99 9.54 -26.70 11.38
N ARG A 100 9.42 -26.45 12.69
CA ARG A 100 9.51 -27.45 13.76
C ARG A 100 8.17 -27.45 14.52
N GLY A 101 7.33 -28.44 14.25
CA GLY A 101 5.95 -28.44 14.74
C GLY A 101 5.18 -27.20 14.23
N ASN A 102 4.65 -26.41 15.16
CA ASN A 102 3.92 -25.16 14.86
C ASN A 102 4.80 -23.91 15.00
N ARG A 103 6.12 -24.05 14.96
CA ARG A 103 7.05 -22.93 15.01
C ARG A 103 7.87 -22.84 13.73
N LEU A 104 8.00 -21.63 13.20
CA LEU A 104 8.78 -21.30 12.02
C LEU A 104 10.05 -20.56 12.45
N GLY A 105 11.19 -20.99 11.93
CA GLY A 105 12.47 -20.38 12.21
C GLY A 105 13.48 -20.72 11.13
N LEU A 106 14.75 -20.70 11.52
CA LEU A 106 15.87 -21.15 10.70
C LEU A 106 16.61 -22.29 11.43
N GLU A 107 17.74 -22.74 10.89
CA GLU A 107 18.52 -23.85 11.43
C GLU A 107 18.83 -23.73 12.94
N ASP A 108 19.24 -22.54 13.40
CA ASP A 108 19.63 -22.25 14.78
C ASP A 108 18.94 -20.99 15.34
N PHE A 109 17.77 -20.65 14.79
CA PHE A 109 17.02 -19.45 15.16
C PHE A 109 15.53 -19.71 15.31
N ASP A 110 15.02 -19.53 16.53
CA ASP A 110 13.60 -19.60 16.89
C ASP A 110 13.11 -18.21 17.29
N PRO A 111 12.50 -17.45 16.37
CA PRO A 111 12.04 -16.07 16.60
C PRO A 111 10.77 -16.06 17.47
N CYS A 112 10.48 -14.91 18.08
CA CYS A 112 9.19 -14.69 18.73
C CYS A 112 8.08 -14.36 17.72
N VAL A 113 8.44 -13.71 16.62
CA VAL A 113 7.49 -13.15 15.65
C VAL A 113 7.97 -13.35 14.23
N VAL A 114 7.02 -13.55 13.32
CA VAL A 114 7.25 -13.56 11.87
C VAL A 114 6.77 -12.23 11.31
N LEU A 115 7.65 -11.47 10.67
CA LEU A 115 7.32 -10.23 9.97
C LEU A 115 7.28 -10.51 8.47
N LEU A 116 6.14 -10.27 7.84
CA LEU A 116 5.95 -10.38 6.41
C LEU A 116 6.27 -9.04 5.74
N ASN A 117 7.23 -9.08 4.82
CA ASN A 117 7.35 -8.10 3.75
C ASN A 117 6.99 -8.73 2.40
N ASN A 118 6.20 -9.80 2.44
CA ASN A 118 5.61 -10.53 1.34
C ASN A 118 4.09 -10.40 1.44
N ASP A 119 3.46 -9.96 0.36
CA ASP A 119 2.05 -9.60 0.28
C ASP A 119 1.11 -10.81 0.18
N LEU A 120 1.68 -12.01 0.02
CA LEU A 120 1.01 -13.30 -0.14
C LEU A 120 -0.05 -13.31 -1.25
N SER A 121 0.17 -12.52 -2.30
CA SER A 121 -0.72 -12.40 -3.47
C SER A 121 -1.02 -13.74 -4.15
N GLY A 122 -0.10 -14.71 -4.10
CA GLY A 122 -0.30 -16.09 -4.59
C GLY A 122 -1.04 -17.02 -3.62
N GLY A 123 -1.54 -16.51 -2.49
CA GLY A 123 -2.12 -17.30 -1.41
C GLY A 123 -1.11 -17.63 -0.30
N VAL A 124 -1.63 -18.11 0.84
CA VAL A 124 -0.82 -18.45 2.01
C VAL A 124 -0.15 -19.81 1.84
N PRO A 125 1.19 -19.89 1.83
CA PRO A 125 1.91 -21.15 1.83
C PRO A 125 1.62 -21.99 3.08
N GLU A 126 1.55 -23.31 2.93
CA GLU A 126 1.29 -24.23 4.07
C GLU A 126 2.26 -24.04 5.23
N ILE A 127 3.53 -23.72 4.93
CA ILE A 127 4.55 -23.50 5.95
C ILE A 127 4.19 -22.36 6.92
N LEU A 128 3.37 -21.40 6.52
CA LEU A 128 2.94 -20.27 7.35
C LEU A 128 1.64 -20.53 8.14
N LYS A 129 0.90 -21.60 7.84
CA LYS A 129 -0.40 -21.87 8.48
C LYS A 129 -0.24 -22.50 9.86
N ASN A 130 -1.12 -22.15 10.80
CA ASN A 130 -1.19 -22.73 12.15
C ASN A 130 0.13 -22.60 12.93
N LEU A 131 0.77 -21.44 12.87
CA LEU A 131 1.95 -21.14 13.68
C LEU A 131 1.55 -20.64 15.07
N GLU A 132 2.34 -20.99 16.08
CA GLU A 132 2.24 -20.46 17.44
C GLU A 132 2.72 -19.00 17.51
N GLN A 133 3.66 -18.64 16.63
CA GLN A 133 4.19 -17.29 16.55
C GLN A 133 3.16 -16.37 15.90
N ALA A 134 3.05 -15.16 16.42
CA ALA A 134 2.31 -14.12 15.75
C ALA A 134 2.98 -13.76 14.42
N ILE A 135 2.14 -13.47 13.42
CA ILE A 135 2.56 -13.07 12.08
C ILE A 135 2.05 -11.65 11.85
N PHE A 136 2.92 -10.74 11.42
CA PHE A 136 2.58 -9.34 11.16
C PHE A 136 2.90 -8.96 9.72
N PRO A 137 1.97 -8.30 9.00
CA PRO A 137 0.52 -8.32 9.25
C PRO A 137 -0.04 -9.76 9.39
N PRO A 138 -1.22 -9.97 10.01
CA PRO A 138 -1.83 -11.29 10.09
C PRO A 138 -2.09 -11.86 8.70
N LEU A 139 -2.12 -13.18 8.55
CA LEU A 139 -2.27 -13.83 7.24
C LEU A 139 -3.54 -13.39 6.50
N SER A 140 -4.62 -13.09 7.22
CA SER A 140 -5.86 -12.54 6.67
C SER A 140 -5.68 -11.20 5.94
N ALA A 141 -4.64 -10.44 6.28
CA ALA A 141 -4.26 -9.20 5.62
C ALA A 141 -3.63 -9.41 4.23
N GLY A 142 -3.26 -10.65 3.88
CA GLY A 142 -2.72 -10.99 2.58
C GLY A 142 -3.70 -10.66 1.45
N TRP A 143 -3.15 -10.29 0.29
CA TRP A 143 -3.98 -9.79 -0.82
C TRP A 143 -4.84 -10.84 -1.53
N TYR A 144 -4.62 -12.12 -1.22
CA TYR A 144 -5.45 -13.22 -1.72
C TYR A 144 -6.87 -13.20 -1.15
N THR A 145 -7.07 -12.66 0.06
CA THR A 145 -8.38 -12.52 0.72
C THR A 145 -8.88 -11.09 0.82
N ARG A 146 -7.97 -10.12 0.87
CA ARG A 146 -8.32 -8.72 1.08
C ARG A 146 -9.10 -8.13 -0.10
N ARG A 147 -10.20 -7.43 0.19
CA ARG A 147 -11.06 -6.77 -0.80
C ARG A 147 -10.94 -5.25 -0.67
N LYS A 148 -10.64 -4.56 -1.76
CA LYS A 148 -10.50 -3.09 -1.75
C LYS A 148 -11.78 -2.40 -1.30
N SER A 149 -12.93 -2.92 -1.72
CA SER A 149 -14.26 -2.44 -1.34
C SER A 149 -14.48 -2.42 0.19
N GLN A 150 -14.00 -3.44 0.90
CA GLN A 150 -14.07 -3.49 2.37
C GLN A 150 -13.19 -2.41 3.01
N HIS A 151 -11.99 -2.20 2.48
CA HIS A 151 -11.13 -1.10 2.90
C HIS A 151 -11.80 0.27 2.71
N PHE A 152 -12.37 0.53 1.52
CA PHE A 152 -13.03 1.80 1.24
C PHE A 152 -14.28 1.99 2.11
N ALA A 153 -15.05 0.94 2.40
CA ALA A 153 -16.16 1.02 3.34
C ALA A 153 -15.70 1.31 4.79
N ALA A 154 -14.55 0.77 5.21
CA ALA A 154 -13.95 1.12 6.50
C ALA A 154 -13.47 2.58 6.51
N TYR A 155 -12.85 3.03 5.42
CA TYR A 155 -12.38 4.41 5.28
C TYR A 155 -13.54 5.42 5.23
N ASP A 156 -14.65 5.10 4.57
CA ASP A 156 -15.87 5.91 4.58
C ASP A 156 -16.35 6.19 6.01
N ARG A 157 -16.35 5.19 6.88
CA ARG A 157 -16.75 5.37 8.30
C ARG A 157 -15.81 6.32 9.01
N VAL A 158 -14.50 6.05 8.92
CA VAL A 158 -13.46 6.87 9.55
C VAL A 158 -13.48 8.32 9.06
N ALA A 159 -13.58 8.53 7.75
CA ALA A 159 -13.59 9.84 7.14
C ALA A 159 -14.84 10.63 7.53
N ASN A 160 -16.02 10.00 7.58
CA ASN A 160 -17.25 10.68 7.98
C ASN A 160 -17.23 11.09 9.46
N GLU A 161 -16.77 10.22 10.37
CA GLU A 161 -16.62 10.57 11.80
C GLU A 161 -15.60 11.70 12.00
N PHE A 162 -14.48 11.64 11.29
CA PHE A 162 -13.45 12.67 11.37
C PHE A 162 -13.91 14.00 10.77
N ALA A 163 -14.64 13.97 9.66
CA ALA A 163 -15.21 15.15 9.02
C ALA A 163 -16.24 15.83 9.92
N GLN A 164 -17.09 15.06 10.59
CA GLN A 164 -18.04 15.58 11.58
C GLN A 164 -17.33 16.22 12.79
N LEU A 165 -16.23 15.61 13.26
CA LEU A 165 -15.45 16.15 14.37
C LEU A 165 -14.85 17.53 14.06
N LEU A 166 -14.41 17.75 12.81
CA LEU A 166 -13.75 18.99 12.38
C LEU A 166 -14.66 19.97 11.64
N ASP A 167 -15.94 19.61 11.43
CA ASP A 167 -16.90 20.38 10.64
C ASP A 167 -16.38 20.68 9.21
N ILE A 168 -15.84 19.66 8.54
CA ILE A 168 -15.39 19.73 7.15
C ILE A 168 -16.27 18.87 6.24
N ASP A 169 -16.29 19.18 4.94
CA ASP A 169 -16.91 18.28 3.97
C ASP A 169 -16.11 16.97 3.87
N PRO A 170 -16.72 15.79 4.12
CA PRO A 170 -16.03 14.51 4.00
C PRO A 170 -15.48 14.25 2.60
N TRP A 171 -16.07 14.82 1.54
CA TRP A 171 -15.59 14.63 0.17
C TRP A 171 -14.14 15.13 -0.02
N LEU A 172 -13.71 16.13 0.74
CA LEU A 172 -12.34 16.67 0.68
C LEU A 172 -11.27 15.67 1.12
N ILE A 173 -11.65 14.62 1.85
CA ILE A 173 -10.72 13.59 2.34
C ILE A 173 -11.13 12.18 1.91
N ASN A 174 -12.22 12.02 1.17
CA ASN A 174 -12.79 10.73 0.83
C ASN A 174 -13.38 10.69 -0.60
N PRO A 175 -12.70 10.00 -1.54
CA PRO A 175 -13.21 9.82 -2.90
C PRO A 175 -14.44 8.91 -2.93
N TYR A 176 -15.42 9.21 -3.78
CA TYR A 176 -16.53 8.29 -4.00
C TYR A 176 -16.07 6.94 -4.57
N PHE A 177 -16.78 5.87 -4.23
CA PHE A 177 -16.60 4.58 -4.88
C PHE A 177 -17.92 3.81 -5.02
N ALA A 178 -17.89 2.79 -5.86
CA ALA A 178 -18.95 1.82 -6.05
C ALA A 178 -18.34 0.46 -6.43
N THR A 179 -19.15 -0.59 -6.38
CA THR A 179 -18.76 -1.94 -6.79
C THR A 179 -19.74 -2.53 -7.78
N CYS A 180 -19.23 -3.40 -8.65
CA CYS A 180 -20.03 -4.32 -9.46
C CYS A 180 -19.44 -5.72 -9.33
N SER A 181 -20.30 -6.69 -9.06
CA SER A 181 -19.98 -8.11 -9.01
C SER A 181 -20.46 -8.82 -10.27
N GLN A 182 -20.08 -10.08 -10.43
CA GLN A 182 -20.48 -10.94 -11.56
C GLN A 182 -20.05 -10.37 -12.92
N ILE A 183 -18.87 -9.74 -12.95
CA ILE A 183 -18.29 -9.22 -14.19
C ILE A 183 -17.56 -10.36 -14.92
N ASN A 184 -17.75 -10.41 -16.24
CA ASN A 184 -16.86 -11.16 -17.13
C ASN A 184 -16.55 -10.31 -18.36
N PHE A 185 -15.35 -9.70 -18.38
CA PHE A 185 -14.90 -8.85 -19.48
C PHE A 185 -14.71 -9.61 -20.80
N GLN A 186 -14.52 -10.93 -20.80
CA GLN A 186 -14.39 -11.70 -22.04
C GLN A 186 -15.75 -11.97 -22.68
N GLU A 187 -16.75 -12.28 -21.85
CA GLU A 187 -18.12 -12.59 -22.26
C GLU A 187 -19.03 -11.36 -22.31
N ARG A 188 -18.53 -10.18 -21.95
CA ARG A 188 -19.29 -8.92 -21.84
C ARG A 188 -20.43 -8.98 -20.83
N VAL A 189 -20.27 -9.78 -19.77
CA VAL A 189 -21.25 -9.89 -18.70
C VAL A 189 -21.01 -8.78 -17.68
N GLY A 190 -22.08 -8.08 -17.30
CA GLY A 190 -22.08 -7.04 -16.28
C GLY A 190 -21.55 -5.67 -16.73
N GLU A 191 -21.34 -5.45 -18.03
CA GLU A 191 -20.98 -4.13 -18.60
C GLU A 191 -22.03 -3.05 -18.27
N GLU A 192 -23.32 -3.40 -18.25
CA GLU A 192 -24.42 -2.47 -17.89
C GLU A 192 -24.32 -1.99 -16.44
N CYS A 193 -24.03 -2.91 -15.49
CA CYS A 193 -23.77 -2.52 -14.09
C CYS A 193 -22.61 -1.54 -14.03
N LEU A 194 -21.50 -1.89 -14.69
CA LEU A 194 -20.28 -1.12 -14.62
C LEU A 194 -20.47 0.29 -15.23
N ALA A 195 -21.14 0.39 -16.38
CA ALA A 195 -21.47 1.66 -17.01
C ALA A 195 -22.37 2.52 -16.12
N ALA A 196 -23.39 1.93 -15.48
CA ALA A 196 -24.28 2.65 -14.57
C ALA A 196 -23.55 3.18 -13.33
N GLN A 197 -22.64 2.39 -12.73
CA GLN A 197 -21.84 2.84 -11.58
C GLN A 197 -20.85 3.95 -11.97
N VAL A 198 -20.22 3.83 -13.15
CA VAL A 198 -19.35 4.88 -13.71
C VAL A 198 -20.12 6.19 -13.87
N ASP A 199 -21.27 6.18 -14.54
CA ASP A 199 -22.07 7.40 -14.70
C ASP A 199 -22.51 7.97 -13.34
N GLY A 200 -22.98 7.12 -12.44
CA GLY A 200 -23.40 7.53 -11.10
C GLY A 200 -22.30 8.27 -10.31
N ILE A 201 -21.05 7.78 -10.35
CA ILE A 201 -19.92 8.45 -9.70
C ILE A 201 -19.57 9.75 -10.43
N LEU A 202 -19.51 9.73 -11.77
CA LEU A 202 -19.21 10.93 -12.55
C LEU A 202 -20.22 12.06 -12.29
N GLN A 203 -21.51 11.75 -12.14
CA GLN A 203 -22.53 12.75 -11.79
C GLN A 203 -22.30 13.34 -10.40
N LYS A 204 -21.98 12.51 -9.39
CA LYS A 204 -21.64 12.98 -8.04
C LYS A 204 -20.42 13.91 -8.05
N MET A 205 -19.39 13.54 -8.81
CA MET A 205 -18.18 14.36 -8.99
C MET A 205 -18.51 15.70 -9.66
N ARG A 206 -19.34 15.72 -10.72
CA ARG A 206 -19.75 16.97 -11.38
C ARG A 206 -20.41 17.95 -10.42
N LEU A 207 -21.26 17.46 -9.52
CA LEU A 207 -21.89 18.29 -8.49
C LEU A 207 -20.85 18.89 -7.54
N LYS A 208 -19.91 18.09 -7.03
CA LYS A 208 -18.84 18.56 -6.15
C LYS A 208 -17.87 19.50 -6.85
N TYR A 209 -17.52 19.21 -8.10
CA TYR A 209 -16.68 20.09 -8.91
C TYR A 209 -17.35 21.44 -9.16
N ALA A 210 -18.66 21.47 -9.41
CA ALA A 210 -19.41 22.72 -9.52
C ALA A 210 -19.48 23.48 -8.18
N GLU A 211 -19.68 22.77 -7.06
CA GLU A 211 -19.67 23.34 -5.71
C GLU A 211 -18.35 24.04 -5.37
N TYR A 212 -17.22 23.40 -5.70
CA TYR A 212 -15.86 23.91 -5.40
C TYR A 212 -15.20 24.67 -6.55
N GLY A 213 -15.89 24.88 -7.68
CA GLY A 213 -15.36 25.61 -8.83
C GLY A 213 -14.21 24.90 -9.57
N VAL A 214 -14.13 23.58 -9.49
CA VAL A 214 -13.12 22.76 -10.18
C VAL A 214 -13.40 22.76 -11.69
N GLN A 215 -12.39 23.13 -12.49
CA GLN A 215 -12.52 23.28 -13.96
C GLN A 215 -12.07 22.06 -14.75
N HIS A 216 -11.67 20.99 -14.07
CA HIS A 216 -11.17 19.77 -14.71
C HIS A 216 -12.28 18.76 -14.95
N ASP A 217 -12.09 17.90 -15.95
CA ASP A 217 -13.06 16.85 -16.23
C ASP A 217 -13.04 15.78 -15.13
N PRO A 218 -14.20 15.30 -14.66
CA PRO A 218 -14.22 14.17 -13.75
C PRO A 218 -13.74 12.91 -14.48
N PHE A 219 -13.04 12.06 -13.76
CA PHE A 219 -12.65 10.74 -14.25
C PHE A 219 -12.77 9.72 -13.13
N VAL A 220 -12.94 8.46 -13.50
CA VAL A 220 -13.00 7.34 -12.57
C VAL A 220 -11.92 6.31 -12.89
N ILE A 221 -11.46 5.63 -11.85
CA ILE A 221 -10.52 4.52 -11.93
C ILE A 221 -11.32 3.24 -11.70
N VAL A 222 -11.40 2.41 -12.73
CA VAL A 222 -11.99 1.08 -12.66
C VAL A 222 -10.89 0.07 -12.39
N LYS A 223 -11.01 -0.70 -11.31
CA LYS A 223 -9.99 -1.67 -10.88
C LYS A 223 -10.60 -2.93 -10.29
N ALA A 224 -9.91 -4.06 -10.43
CA ALA A 224 -10.32 -5.32 -9.78
C ALA A 224 -10.38 -5.15 -8.24
N ASP A 225 -11.42 -5.70 -7.62
CA ASP A 225 -11.64 -5.56 -6.17
C ASP A 225 -10.61 -6.37 -5.35
N ALA A 226 -10.20 -7.53 -5.85
CA ALA A 226 -9.13 -8.36 -5.27
C ALA A 226 -7.84 -8.31 -6.11
N GLY A 227 -6.67 -8.45 -5.47
CA GLY A 227 -5.34 -8.49 -6.14
C GLY A 227 -4.53 -7.19 -6.14
N THR A 228 -3.27 -7.25 -6.58
CA THR A 228 -2.23 -6.19 -6.44
C THR A 228 -1.57 -5.73 -7.75
N TYR A 229 -0.69 -4.72 -7.65
CA TYR A 229 0.26 -4.24 -8.67
C TYR A 229 -0.30 -3.54 -9.91
N GLY A 230 -1.43 -2.85 -9.80
CA GLY A 230 -1.89 -1.98 -10.89
C GLY A 230 -2.36 -2.71 -12.16
N MET A 231 -2.46 -4.04 -12.11
CA MET A 231 -3.06 -4.86 -13.17
C MET A 231 -4.58 -4.86 -13.04
N GLY A 232 -5.27 -4.89 -14.18
CA GLY A 232 -6.72 -4.72 -14.21
C GLY A 232 -7.19 -3.33 -13.80
N ILE A 233 -6.42 -2.28 -14.12
CA ILE A 233 -6.82 -0.88 -13.89
C ILE A 233 -7.03 -0.14 -15.22
N MET A 234 -8.11 0.64 -15.30
CA MET A 234 -8.33 1.60 -16.39
C MET A 234 -8.91 2.91 -15.88
N THR A 235 -8.57 4.00 -16.57
CA THR A 235 -9.15 5.33 -16.38
C THR A 235 -10.29 5.50 -17.35
N VAL A 236 -11.42 6.04 -16.89
CA VAL A 236 -12.64 6.25 -17.68
C VAL A 236 -13.16 7.66 -17.43
N LYS A 237 -13.50 8.39 -18.49
CA LYS A 237 -14.09 9.73 -18.42
C LYS A 237 -15.57 9.73 -18.82
N ASP A 238 -16.00 8.71 -19.56
CA ASP A 238 -17.38 8.53 -19.98
C ASP A 238 -17.85 7.07 -19.89
N ALA A 239 -19.09 6.85 -19.46
CA ALA A 239 -19.65 5.51 -19.30
C ALA A 239 -19.68 4.70 -20.62
N SER A 240 -19.75 5.36 -21.77
CA SER A 240 -19.71 4.69 -23.09
C SER A 240 -18.40 3.95 -23.34
N GLU A 241 -17.28 4.36 -22.71
CA GLU A 241 -15.99 3.67 -22.82
C GLU A 241 -16.04 2.23 -22.27
N ILE A 242 -16.94 1.95 -21.32
CA ILE A 242 -17.15 0.61 -20.76
C ILE A 242 -17.82 -0.32 -21.75
N THR A 243 -18.82 0.18 -22.48
CA THR A 243 -19.52 -0.61 -23.51
C THR A 243 -18.68 -0.77 -24.79
N GLY A 244 -17.70 0.12 -24.99
CA GLY A 244 -16.83 0.18 -26.17
C GLY A 244 -15.50 -0.56 -26.03
N LEU A 245 -15.28 -1.36 -24.98
CA LEU A 245 -13.97 -1.94 -24.70
C LEU A 245 -13.45 -2.80 -25.86
N ASN A 246 -12.27 -2.47 -26.37
CA ASN A 246 -11.59 -3.25 -27.40
C ASN A 246 -10.96 -4.53 -26.83
N ARG A 247 -10.53 -5.46 -27.70
CA ARG A 247 -9.94 -6.75 -27.27
C ARG A 247 -8.76 -6.58 -26.31
N ARG A 248 -7.91 -5.57 -26.51
CA ARG A 248 -6.74 -5.32 -25.68
C ARG A 248 -7.14 -4.84 -24.28
N GLN A 249 -8.15 -3.97 -24.19
CA GLN A 249 -8.68 -3.48 -22.91
C GLN A 249 -9.37 -4.60 -22.13
N ARG A 250 -10.19 -5.44 -22.80
CA ARG A 250 -10.84 -6.59 -22.14
C ARG A 250 -9.81 -7.59 -21.60
N ASN A 251 -8.75 -7.88 -22.36
CA ASN A 251 -7.67 -8.74 -21.87
C ASN A 251 -6.94 -8.13 -20.67
N LYS A 252 -6.75 -6.81 -20.64
CA LYS A 252 -6.13 -6.11 -19.49
C LYS A 252 -7.00 -6.16 -18.24
N MET A 253 -8.33 -6.08 -18.39
CA MET A 253 -9.28 -6.04 -17.28
C MET A 253 -9.75 -7.43 -16.81
N ALA A 254 -9.59 -8.46 -17.64
CA ALA A 254 -10.07 -9.81 -17.33
C ALA A 254 -9.23 -10.55 -16.29
N VAL A 255 -7.97 -10.15 -16.09
CA VAL A 255 -6.99 -10.95 -15.33
C VAL A 255 -6.17 -10.06 -14.41
N VAL A 256 -5.97 -10.51 -13.17
CA VAL A 256 -5.01 -9.93 -12.22
C VAL A 256 -3.72 -10.76 -12.15
N LYS A 257 -2.82 -10.43 -11.22
CA LYS A 257 -1.58 -11.19 -10.97
C LYS A 257 -1.88 -12.71 -10.84
N GLU A 258 -0.95 -13.55 -11.30
CA GLU A 258 -1.07 -15.02 -11.31
C GLU A 258 -2.18 -15.61 -12.21
N GLY A 259 -2.80 -14.82 -13.11
CA GLY A 259 -3.78 -15.36 -14.07
C GLY A 259 -5.21 -15.48 -13.52
N LEU A 260 -5.48 -14.97 -12.32
CA LEU A 260 -6.80 -15.04 -11.69
C LEU A 260 -7.81 -14.16 -12.43
N GLN A 261 -9.02 -14.68 -12.63
CA GLN A 261 -10.10 -13.96 -13.30
C GLN A 261 -10.73 -12.90 -12.41
N VAL A 262 -11.08 -11.77 -13.00
CA VAL A 262 -11.77 -10.67 -12.32
C VAL A 262 -13.27 -10.90 -12.37
N HIS A 263 -13.88 -11.10 -11.19
CA HIS A 263 -15.34 -11.21 -11.03
C HIS A 263 -15.97 -10.00 -10.35
N ASP A 264 -15.17 -9.24 -9.61
CA ASP A 264 -15.60 -8.09 -8.83
C ASP A 264 -14.73 -6.88 -9.16
N VAL A 265 -15.39 -5.77 -9.41
CA VAL A 265 -14.78 -4.53 -9.87
C VAL A 265 -15.17 -3.41 -8.94
N LEU A 266 -14.19 -2.59 -8.58
CA LEU A 266 -14.35 -1.33 -7.89
C LEU A 266 -14.27 -0.20 -8.91
N VAL A 267 -15.25 0.70 -8.89
CA VAL A 267 -15.21 1.99 -9.58
C VAL A 267 -14.93 3.04 -8.52
N GLN A 268 -13.85 3.80 -8.68
CA GLN A 268 -13.45 4.83 -7.73
C GLN A 268 -13.34 6.17 -8.44
N GLU A 269 -13.78 7.25 -7.79
CA GLU A 269 -13.42 8.61 -8.16
C GLU A 269 -11.90 8.75 -8.34
N GLY A 270 -11.53 9.33 -9.48
CA GLY A 270 -10.16 9.68 -9.79
C GLY A 270 -9.77 10.99 -9.11
N VAL A 271 -8.68 10.94 -8.35
CA VAL A 271 -8.12 12.12 -7.69
C VAL A 271 -6.93 12.59 -8.52
N TYR A 272 -6.95 13.86 -8.91
CA TYR A 272 -5.83 14.50 -9.58
C TYR A 272 -4.65 14.68 -8.63
N THR A 273 -3.43 14.64 -9.19
CA THR A 273 -2.28 15.24 -8.53
C THR A 273 -1.72 16.38 -9.36
N PHE A 274 -1.57 17.54 -8.72
CA PHE A 274 -0.92 18.73 -9.29
C PHE A 274 0.44 19.01 -8.67
N GLU A 275 0.90 18.14 -7.75
CA GLU A 275 2.24 18.26 -7.21
C GLU A 275 3.28 18.00 -8.30
N ASN A 276 4.32 18.81 -8.28
CA ASN A 276 5.34 18.78 -9.32
C ASN A 276 6.73 18.89 -8.72
N ILE A 277 7.62 17.99 -9.12
CA ILE A 277 9.04 18.02 -8.79
C ILE A 277 9.82 18.12 -10.09
N ASN A 278 10.60 19.19 -10.26
CA ASN A 278 11.43 19.41 -11.44
C ASN A 278 10.65 19.27 -12.77
N GLN A 279 9.45 19.84 -12.83
CA GLN A 279 8.52 19.78 -13.97
C GLN A 279 7.85 18.42 -14.20
N ALA A 280 8.09 17.40 -13.36
CA ALA A 280 7.44 16.10 -13.43
C ALA A 280 6.33 15.94 -12.39
N VAL A 281 5.24 15.26 -12.76
CA VAL A 281 4.11 14.98 -11.87
C VAL A 281 4.58 14.10 -10.71
N ALA A 282 4.16 14.44 -9.49
CA ALA A 282 4.55 13.77 -8.27
C ALA A 282 3.32 13.37 -7.43
N GLU A 283 3.41 12.28 -6.68
CA GLU A 283 2.44 11.94 -5.63
C GLU A 283 3.20 11.54 -4.34
N PRO A 284 2.77 12.00 -3.15
CA PRO A 284 3.44 11.67 -1.91
C PRO A 284 3.10 10.24 -1.46
N VAL A 285 4.10 9.56 -0.90
CA VAL A 285 3.95 8.27 -0.22
C VAL A 285 4.38 8.44 1.23
N VAL A 286 3.44 8.27 2.16
CA VAL A 286 3.68 8.41 3.61
C VAL A 286 3.94 7.04 4.22
N TYR A 287 5.01 6.92 5.01
CA TYR A 287 5.39 5.70 5.72
C TYR A 287 5.07 5.82 7.20
N MET A 288 4.56 4.73 7.76
CA MET A 288 4.23 4.61 9.18
C MET A 288 4.80 3.32 9.75
N VAL A 289 5.14 3.37 11.03
CA VAL A 289 5.48 2.21 11.87
C VAL A 289 4.64 2.33 13.13
N ASP A 290 3.96 1.25 13.53
CA ASP A 290 2.88 1.32 14.51
C ASP A 290 1.84 2.37 14.08
N HIS A 291 1.58 3.40 14.90
CA HIS A 291 0.70 4.52 14.56
C HIS A 291 1.46 5.84 14.30
N PHE A 292 2.79 5.77 14.19
CA PHE A 292 3.65 6.95 14.00
C PHE A 292 4.00 7.14 12.53
N VAL A 293 3.87 8.38 12.03
CA VAL A 293 4.42 8.77 10.73
C VAL A 293 5.93 8.90 10.87
N VAL A 294 6.68 8.11 10.10
CA VAL A 294 8.15 8.05 10.19
C VAL A 294 8.86 8.70 9.01
N GLY A 295 8.11 9.12 7.98
CA GLY A 295 8.64 9.80 6.82
C GLY A 295 7.86 9.45 5.55
N GLY A 296 8.53 9.52 4.41
CA GLY A 296 7.92 9.32 3.11
C GLY A 296 8.81 9.75 1.96
N PHE A 297 8.32 9.56 0.75
CA PHE A 297 8.97 10.00 -0.48
C PHE A 297 7.92 10.36 -1.53
N TYR A 298 8.30 11.18 -2.50
CA TYR A 298 7.50 11.38 -3.69
C TYR A 298 7.78 10.30 -4.71
N ARG A 299 6.73 9.75 -5.30
CA ARG A 299 6.82 9.04 -6.57
C ARG A 299 6.70 10.06 -7.68
N VAL A 300 7.73 10.15 -8.52
CA VAL A 300 7.82 11.12 -9.62
C VAL A 300 7.80 10.39 -10.95
N HIS A 301 7.01 10.87 -11.90
CA HIS A 301 6.92 10.27 -13.23
C HIS A 301 6.96 11.36 -14.31
N THR A 302 7.96 11.29 -15.18
CA THR A 302 8.19 12.30 -16.24
C THR A 302 7.26 12.13 -17.45
N GLY A 303 6.81 10.91 -17.72
CA GLY A 303 5.96 10.58 -18.86
C GLY A 303 4.48 10.33 -18.55
N ARG A 304 3.95 10.75 -17.40
CA ARG A 304 2.55 10.55 -17.00
C ARG A 304 1.85 11.87 -16.70
N GLY A 305 0.56 11.92 -17.03
CA GLY A 305 -0.32 13.05 -16.75
C GLY A 305 -0.82 13.09 -15.30
N VAL A 306 -1.49 14.20 -14.98
CA VAL A 306 -2.07 14.50 -13.65
C VAL A 306 -3.28 13.63 -13.28
N ASP A 307 -3.90 12.97 -14.27
CA ASP A 307 -5.02 12.03 -14.17
C ASP A 307 -4.62 10.57 -14.41
N GLU A 308 -3.31 10.28 -14.41
CA GLU A 308 -2.80 8.94 -14.63
C GLU A 308 -2.16 8.32 -13.38
N ASN A 309 -2.23 6.99 -13.29
CA ASN A 309 -1.51 6.26 -12.26
C ASN A 309 0.00 6.40 -12.45
N LEU A 310 0.68 7.06 -11.50
CA LEU A 310 2.13 7.23 -11.54
C LEU A 310 2.88 5.97 -11.10
N ASN A 311 2.21 4.98 -10.48
CA ASN A 311 2.76 3.65 -10.17
C ASN A 311 2.95 2.81 -11.44
N ALA A 312 3.86 3.25 -12.31
CA ALA A 312 4.08 2.69 -13.63
C ALA A 312 5.59 2.61 -13.94
N PRO A 313 6.00 1.72 -14.86
CA PRO A 313 7.40 1.66 -15.31
C PRO A 313 7.89 3.03 -15.79
N GLY A 314 9.08 3.45 -15.33
CA GLY A 314 9.64 4.77 -15.62
C GLY A 314 9.50 5.77 -14.47
N MET A 315 8.73 5.43 -13.43
CA MET A 315 8.72 6.20 -12.18
C MET A 315 10.07 6.12 -11.46
N HIS A 316 10.42 7.18 -10.75
CA HIS A 316 11.54 7.21 -9.81
C HIS A 316 11.07 7.83 -8.49
N PHE A 317 11.86 7.66 -7.44
CA PHE A 317 11.54 8.17 -6.12
C PHE A 317 12.45 9.33 -5.79
N VAL A 318 11.85 10.40 -5.28
CA VAL A 318 12.57 11.53 -4.72
C VAL A 318 12.24 11.53 -3.23
N PRO A 319 13.23 11.43 -2.33
CA PRO A 319 12.99 11.59 -0.91
C PRO A 319 12.17 12.84 -0.69
N LEU A 320 11.10 12.71 0.09
CA LEU A 320 10.26 13.86 0.35
C LEU A 320 11.14 14.84 1.12
N ALA A 321 11.25 16.07 0.59
CA ALA A 321 12.12 17.11 1.12
C ALA A 321 11.57 17.60 2.47
N PHE A 322 11.67 16.76 3.47
CA PHE A 322 11.40 17.11 4.84
C PHE A 322 12.62 17.86 5.37
N GLU A 323 12.61 19.18 5.26
CA GLU A 323 13.49 20.00 6.11
C GLU A 323 13.09 19.87 7.60
N SER A 324 11.86 19.41 7.88
CA SER A 324 11.33 19.12 9.22
C SER A 324 10.31 17.96 9.21
N CYS A 325 10.13 17.32 10.38
CA CYS A 325 9.28 16.14 10.57
C CYS A 325 7.78 16.42 10.31
N CYS A 326 7.03 15.48 9.70
CA CYS A 326 5.58 15.59 9.41
C CYS A 326 4.66 15.74 10.65
N THR A 327 5.23 15.71 11.85
CA THR A 327 4.48 15.66 13.11
C THR A 327 4.39 17.02 13.81
N LEU A 328 5.05 18.05 13.26
CA LEU A 328 5.17 19.36 13.88
C LEU A 328 4.46 20.42 13.01
N PRO A 329 3.12 20.55 13.12
CA PRO A 329 2.44 21.68 12.49
C PRO A 329 2.91 22.99 13.14
N ASN A 330 2.92 24.07 12.38
CA ASN A 330 3.23 25.41 12.87
C ASN A 330 2.00 26.32 12.71
N PRO A 331 1.24 26.57 13.80
CA PRO A 331 0.07 27.45 13.75
C PRO A 331 0.37 28.91 13.36
N GLU A 332 1.63 29.34 13.49
CA GLU A 332 2.07 30.70 13.11
C GLU A 332 2.37 30.83 11.60
N CYS A 333 2.43 29.71 10.89
CA CYS A 333 2.63 29.65 9.44
C CYS A 333 1.30 29.63 8.67
N ALA A 334 1.35 29.91 7.37
CA ALA A 334 0.17 29.77 6.52
C ALA A 334 -0.31 28.30 6.48
N PRO A 335 -1.62 28.04 6.26
CA PRO A 335 -2.14 26.67 6.24
C PRO A 335 -1.44 25.73 5.24
N ASP A 336 -0.97 26.26 4.11
CA ASP A 336 -0.29 25.48 3.06
C ASP A 336 1.25 25.54 3.14
N ASP A 337 1.80 26.18 4.18
CA ASP A 337 3.24 26.14 4.42
C ASP A 337 3.69 24.69 4.69
N THR A 338 4.92 24.39 4.30
CA THR A 338 5.58 23.08 4.38
C THR A 338 5.23 22.26 5.64
N PRO A 339 5.40 22.76 6.89
CA PRO A 339 5.08 21.98 8.10
C PRO A 339 3.59 21.60 8.21
N ASN A 340 2.69 22.52 7.84
CA ASN A 340 1.24 22.32 7.94
C ASN A 340 0.72 21.39 6.84
N ARG A 341 1.22 21.55 5.61
CA ARG A 341 0.92 20.65 4.48
C ARG A 341 1.33 19.21 4.79
N PHE A 342 2.53 18.99 5.30
CA PHE A 342 2.99 17.64 5.66
C PHE A 342 2.30 17.07 6.89
N TYR A 343 1.90 17.92 7.84
CA TYR A 343 1.03 17.47 8.93
C TYR A 343 -0.31 16.97 8.40
N ALA A 344 -0.93 17.68 7.45
CA ALA A 344 -2.17 17.24 6.80
C ALA A 344 -1.99 15.89 6.07
N TYR A 345 -0.87 15.67 5.38
CA TYR A 345 -0.55 14.37 4.76
C TYR A 345 -0.49 13.26 5.81
N GLY A 346 0.17 13.54 6.94
CA GLY A 346 0.26 12.60 8.06
C GLY A 346 -1.09 12.32 8.74
N VAL A 347 -2.00 13.29 8.78
CA VAL A 347 -3.39 13.09 9.27
C VAL A 347 -4.13 12.13 8.34
N VAL A 348 -4.20 12.41 7.04
CA VAL A 348 -4.92 11.56 6.06
C VAL A 348 -4.33 10.14 6.01
N ALA A 349 -3.00 10.02 6.07
CA ALA A 349 -2.34 8.71 6.15
C ALA A 349 -2.76 7.91 7.40
N ARG A 350 -2.87 8.56 8.57
CA ARG A 350 -3.32 7.90 9.80
C ARG A 350 -4.80 7.50 9.76
N LEU A 351 -5.66 8.28 9.09
CA LEU A 351 -7.05 7.86 8.84
C LEU A 351 -7.09 6.60 7.97
N ALA A 352 -6.26 6.52 6.94
CA ALA A 352 -6.15 5.34 6.09
C ALA A 352 -5.60 4.11 6.85
N LEU A 353 -4.64 4.31 7.76
CA LEU A 353 -4.14 3.27 8.65
C LEU A 353 -5.23 2.77 9.61
N LEU A 354 -5.98 3.68 10.22
CA LEU A 354 -7.10 3.33 11.11
C LEU A 354 -8.17 2.52 10.36
N ALA A 355 -8.51 2.93 9.15
CA ALA A 355 -9.43 2.18 8.29
C ALA A 355 -8.91 0.77 7.97
N ALA A 356 -7.61 0.62 7.69
CA ALA A 356 -7.00 -0.68 7.49
C ALA A 356 -7.03 -1.55 8.76
N SER A 357 -6.86 -0.96 9.95
CA SER A 357 -7.00 -1.69 11.22
C SER A 357 -8.42 -2.23 11.40
N LEU A 358 -9.44 -1.37 11.19
CA LEU A 358 -10.85 -1.75 11.30
C LEU A 358 -11.25 -2.82 10.26
N GLU A 359 -10.69 -2.73 9.06
CA GLU A 359 -10.87 -3.75 8.02
C GLU A 359 -10.32 -5.11 8.48
N LEU A 360 -9.11 -5.14 9.04
CA LEU A 360 -8.50 -6.38 9.51
C LEU A 360 -9.23 -6.99 10.71
N GLU A 361 -9.69 -6.16 11.64
CA GLU A 361 -10.52 -6.60 12.77
C GLU A 361 -11.82 -7.25 12.28
N GLY A 362 -12.45 -6.65 11.26
CA GLY A 362 -13.67 -7.20 10.65
C GLY A 362 -13.49 -8.52 9.88
N ILE A 363 -12.27 -8.84 9.45
CA ILE A 363 -11.94 -10.13 8.79
C ILE A 363 -11.59 -11.20 9.84
N ALA A 364 -11.05 -10.79 11.00
CA ALA A 364 -10.65 -11.70 12.07
C ALA A 364 -11.82 -12.11 12.97
N ALA A 365 -12.89 -11.31 13.04
CA ALA A 365 -14.16 -11.62 13.71
C ALA A 365 -15.05 -12.53 12.86
#